data_AF-A0A967TGR1-F1
#
_entry.id   AF-A0A967TGR1-F1
#
_cell.length_a   1.000
_cell.length_b   1.000
_cell.length_c   1.000
_cell.angle_alpha   90.00
_cell.angle_beta   90.00
_cell.angle_gamma   90.00
#
_symmetry.space_group_name_H-M   'P 1'
#
loop_
_entity.id
_entity.type
_entity.pdbx_description
1 polymer ?
#
loop_
_entity_poly.entity_id
_entity_poly.type
_entity_poly.pdbx_seq_one_letter_code
_entity_poly.pdbx_strand_id
1 'polypeptide(L)'
;MEPLSLFALLAFVAGPPAADPPDPDRIYGRVTTAAGQVREGYIRWDDNEGSWTDVLHGSKELPLEYLRDAERAELAERDDDDRIEILGLRISWADDDGFPDRAASGIRFGHLRSLRVLDDDVALLTLKSGQEIELRGGSSDVGSGNRGITVTNR
;
A
#
# COMPACT_ATOMS: atom_id res chain seq x y z
N MET A 1 -76.39 -5.65 -19.66
CA MET A 1 -74.98 -5.37 -19.98
C MET A 1 -74.24 -5.38 -18.67
N GLU A 2 -73.53 -6.46 -18.37
CA GLU A 2 -72.73 -6.59 -17.14
C GLU A 2 -71.36 -5.90 -17.35
N PRO A 3 -70.82 -5.15 -16.38
CA PRO A 3 -69.51 -4.52 -16.53
C PRO A 3 -68.40 -5.56 -16.31
N LEU A 4 -67.49 -5.70 -17.27
CA LEU A 4 -66.25 -6.45 -17.07
C LEU A 4 -65.35 -5.66 -16.11
N SER A 5 -65.06 -6.25 -14.95
CA SER A 5 -64.07 -5.73 -14.01
C SER A 5 -62.67 -6.19 -14.47
N LEU A 6 -61.82 -5.22 -14.83
CA LEU A 6 -60.45 -5.46 -15.26
C LEU A 6 -59.53 -5.51 -14.03
N PHE A 7 -59.12 -6.71 -13.60
CA PHE A 7 -58.04 -6.84 -12.62
C PHE A 7 -56.69 -6.68 -13.34
N ALA A 8 -56.03 -5.54 -13.13
CA ALA A 8 -54.64 -5.36 -13.53
C ALA A 8 -53.74 -6.08 -12.52
N LEU A 9 -53.11 -7.18 -12.94
CA LEU A 9 -52.09 -7.86 -12.15
C LEU A 9 -50.75 -7.13 -12.33
N LEU A 10 -50.35 -6.32 -11.34
CA LEU A 10 -48.99 -5.82 -11.25
C LEU A 10 -48.08 -6.96 -10.75
N ALA A 11 -47.39 -7.61 -11.67
CA ALA A 11 -46.29 -8.51 -11.33
C ALA A 11 -45.05 -7.65 -10.99
N PHE A 12 -44.73 -7.54 -9.70
CA PHE A 12 -43.40 -7.06 -9.29
C PHE A 12 -42.40 -8.18 -9.60
N VAL A 13 -41.67 -8.05 -10.70
CA VAL A 13 -40.48 -8.87 -10.94
C VAL A 13 -39.44 -8.39 -9.94
N ALA A 14 -39.20 -9.16 -8.88
CA ALA A 14 -38.06 -8.95 -8.01
C ALA A 14 -36.80 -9.06 -8.88
N GLY A 15 -36.15 -7.93 -9.14
CA GLY A 15 -34.81 -7.93 -9.74
C GLY A 15 -33.85 -8.72 -8.85
N PRO A 16 -32.73 -9.22 -9.40
CA PRO A 16 -31.71 -9.84 -8.58
C PRO A 16 -31.33 -8.88 -7.44
N PRO A 17 -31.09 -9.39 -6.22
CA PRO A 17 -30.62 -8.52 -5.14
C PRO A 17 -29.40 -7.77 -5.63
N ALA A 18 -29.41 -6.44 -5.48
CA ALA A 18 -28.23 -5.64 -5.73
C ALA A 18 -27.11 -6.23 -4.86
N ALA A 19 -25.98 -6.58 -5.48
CA ALA A 19 -24.83 -7.04 -4.72
C ALA A 19 -24.45 -5.95 -3.72
N ASP A 20 -24.28 -6.32 -2.45
CA ASP A 20 -23.88 -5.39 -1.41
C ASP A 20 -22.64 -4.60 -1.87
N PRO A 21 -22.57 -3.28 -1.62
CA PRO A 21 -21.38 -2.50 -1.94
C PRO A 21 -20.15 -3.15 -1.29
N PRO A 22 -18.97 -3.09 -1.94
CA PRO A 22 -17.77 -3.64 -1.32
C PRO A 22 -17.58 -2.96 0.03
N ASP A 23 -17.09 -3.73 1.00
CA ASP A 23 -16.69 -3.16 2.28
C ASP A 23 -15.69 -2.01 2.00
N PRO A 24 -16.03 -0.76 2.37
CA PRO A 24 -15.23 0.41 2.00
C PRO A 24 -13.88 0.44 2.73
N ASP A 25 -13.71 -0.34 3.80
CA ASP A 25 -12.44 -0.43 4.51
C ASP A 25 -11.53 -1.50 3.91
N ARG A 26 -12.09 -2.58 3.35
CA ARG A 26 -11.29 -3.72 2.87
C ARG A 26 -10.63 -3.47 1.52
N ILE A 27 -9.36 -3.88 1.41
CA ILE A 27 -8.64 -3.85 0.14
C ILE A 27 -9.37 -4.73 -0.87
N TYR A 28 -9.70 -4.17 -2.02
CA TYR A 28 -10.36 -4.87 -3.12
C TYR A 28 -9.64 -4.57 -4.43
N GLY A 29 -9.35 -5.61 -5.22
CA GLY A 29 -8.67 -5.43 -6.49
C GLY A 29 -8.35 -6.74 -7.20
N ARG A 30 -7.47 -6.63 -8.19
CA ARG A 30 -7.01 -7.76 -9.01
C ARG A 30 -5.58 -8.14 -8.65
N VAL A 31 -5.35 -9.43 -8.47
CA VAL A 31 -4.02 -10.03 -8.31
C VAL A 31 -3.73 -10.89 -9.53
N THR A 32 -2.57 -10.66 -10.15
CA THR A 32 -2.07 -11.51 -11.25
C THR A 32 -0.90 -12.34 -10.71
N THR A 33 -1.00 -13.66 -10.79
CA THR A 33 0.06 -14.57 -10.33
C THR A 33 1.20 -14.66 -11.33
N ALA A 34 2.35 -15.18 -10.91
CA ALA A 34 3.48 -15.46 -11.81
C ALA A 34 3.10 -16.42 -12.96
N ALA A 35 2.11 -17.29 -12.75
CA ALA A 35 1.55 -18.18 -13.78
C ALA A 35 0.53 -17.48 -14.70
N GLY A 36 0.31 -16.16 -14.54
CA GLY A 36 -0.62 -15.37 -15.34
C GLY A 36 -2.10 -15.50 -14.94
N GLN A 37 -2.41 -16.17 -13.83
CA GLN A 37 -3.80 -16.29 -13.36
C GLN A 37 -4.24 -14.97 -12.74
N VAL A 38 -5.42 -14.48 -13.13
CA VAL A 38 -6.02 -13.27 -12.57
C VAL A 38 -7.13 -13.65 -11.60
N ARG A 39 -7.07 -13.09 -10.39
CA ARG A 39 -8.14 -13.20 -9.38
C ARG A 39 -8.58 -11.80 -8.97
N GLU A 40 -9.87 -11.58 -8.87
CA GLU A 40 -10.45 -10.34 -8.37
C GLU A 40 -11.24 -10.63 -7.10
N GLY A 41 -11.08 -9.79 -6.08
CA GLY A 41 -11.73 -9.99 -4.80
C GLY A 41 -11.15 -9.13 -3.70
N TYR A 42 -11.55 -9.43 -2.47
CA TYR A 42 -10.92 -8.84 -1.30
C TYR A 42 -9.53 -9.42 -1.10
N ILE A 43 -8.56 -8.55 -0.85
CA ILE A 43 -7.15 -8.89 -0.73
C ILE A 43 -6.78 -8.82 0.75
N ARG A 44 -6.10 -9.86 1.24
CA ARG A 44 -5.32 -9.83 2.48
C ARG A 44 -3.86 -10.03 2.13
N TRP A 45 -3.03 -9.11 2.59
CA TRP A 45 -1.58 -9.07 2.39
C TRP A 45 -0.88 -9.54 3.66
N ASP A 46 0.23 -10.27 3.48
CA ASP A 46 1.09 -10.80 4.56
C ASP A 46 0.29 -11.37 5.76
N ASP A 47 -0.82 -12.07 5.51
CA ASP A 47 -1.74 -12.57 6.55
C ASP A 47 -2.28 -11.56 7.57
N ASN A 48 -1.95 -10.27 7.52
CA ASN A 48 -2.21 -9.32 8.60
C ASN A 48 -2.93 -8.05 8.12
N GLU A 49 -2.54 -7.52 6.96
CA GLU A 49 -3.10 -6.29 6.38
C GLU A 49 -4.27 -6.62 5.44
N GLY A 50 -5.39 -5.95 5.64
CA GLY A 50 -6.61 -6.13 4.84
C GLY A 50 -7.43 -4.85 4.65
N SER A 51 -7.02 -3.74 5.27
CA SER A 51 -7.66 -2.43 5.17
C SER A 51 -6.90 -1.49 4.23
N TRP A 52 -7.62 -0.61 3.54
CA TRP A 52 -7.02 0.50 2.80
C TRP A 52 -6.19 1.45 3.68
N THR A 53 -6.42 1.42 4.99
CA THR A 53 -5.69 2.26 5.95
C THR A 53 -4.45 1.59 6.53
N ASP A 54 -4.29 0.28 6.31
CA ASP A 54 -3.09 -0.47 6.68
C ASP A 54 -1.88 0.04 5.87
N VAL A 55 -0.70 -0.16 6.44
CA VAL A 55 0.56 0.38 5.92
C VAL A 55 1.39 -0.75 5.33
N LEU A 56 1.83 -0.57 4.09
CA LEU A 56 2.88 -1.36 3.46
C LEU A 56 4.23 -0.77 3.90
N HIS A 57 5.02 -1.56 4.61
CA HIS A 57 6.34 -1.18 5.12
C HIS A 57 7.47 -1.65 4.21
N GLY A 58 8.57 -0.90 4.19
CA GLY A 58 9.82 -1.29 3.54
C GLY A 58 10.88 -0.22 3.69
N SER A 59 11.83 -0.19 2.77
CA SER A 59 12.86 0.84 2.70
C SER A 59 12.93 1.46 1.30
N LYS A 60 13.36 2.72 1.24
CA LYS A 60 13.66 3.42 -0.02
C LYS A 60 15.09 3.94 0.01
N GLU A 61 15.71 3.98 -1.17
CA GLU A 61 16.99 4.66 -1.31
C GLU A 61 16.84 6.16 -1.04
N LEU A 62 17.81 6.72 -0.33
CA LEU A 62 17.91 8.16 -0.15
C LEU A 62 18.58 8.78 -1.38
N PRO A 63 17.98 9.81 -1.99
CA PRO A 63 18.64 10.59 -3.02
C PRO A 63 20.04 11.04 -2.60
N LEU A 64 21.01 10.89 -3.50
CA LEU A 64 22.41 11.30 -3.28
C LEU A 64 22.55 12.78 -2.87
N GLU A 65 21.59 13.64 -3.23
CA GLU A 65 21.56 15.03 -2.79
C GLU A 65 21.40 15.15 -1.27
N TYR A 66 20.51 14.36 -0.66
CA TYR A 66 20.29 14.37 0.79
C TYR A 66 21.49 13.79 1.53
N LEU A 67 22.14 12.78 0.97
CA LEU A 67 23.38 12.22 1.53
C LEU A 67 24.52 13.24 1.51
N ARG A 68 24.63 14.07 0.46
CA ARG A 68 25.65 15.13 0.39
C ARG A 68 25.36 16.30 1.31
N ASP A 69 24.09 16.68 1.44
CA ASP A 69 23.68 17.73 2.37
C ASP A 69 23.93 17.28 3.82
N ALA A 70 23.64 16.01 4.10
CA ALA A 70 23.96 15.35 5.36
C ALA A 70 25.48 15.28 5.64
N GLU A 71 26.29 14.82 4.69
CA GLU A 71 27.76 14.80 4.80
C GLU A 71 28.32 16.22 5.00
N ARG A 72 27.77 17.22 4.31
CA ARG A 72 28.15 18.63 4.49
C ARG A 72 27.79 19.15 5.87
N ALA A 73 26.64 18.76 6.41
CA ALA A 73 26.23 19.11 7.76
C ALA A 73 27.14 18.44 8.80
N GLU A 74 27.44 17.14 8.66
CA GLU A 74 28.35 16.39 9.53
C GLU A 74 29.77 17.00 9.55
N LEU A 75 30.29 17.41 8.38
CA LEU A 75 31.58 18.11 8.29
C LEU A 75 31.55 19.51 8.94
N ALA A 76 30.37 20.14 9.04
CA ALA A 76 30.18 21.43 9.68
C ALA A 76 29.91 21.32 11.19
N GLU A 77 29.39 20.18 11.67
CA GLU A 77 28.92 19.95 13.04
C GLU A 77 29.90 19.13 13.91
N ARG A 78 31.20 19.37 13.74
CA ARG A 78 32.21 18.91 14.72
C ARG A 78 32.13 19.61 16.10
N ASP A 79 31.14 20.46 16.34
CA ASP A 79 30.79 21.02 17.64
C ASP A 79 29.25 21.10 17.80
N ASP A 80 28.73 20.22 18.65
CA ASP A 80 27.43 20.21 19.37
C ASP A 80 26.06 20.01 18.65
N ASP A 81 25.37 18.95 19.14
CA ASP A 81 23.93 18.59 19.14
C ASP A 81 23.35 17.83 17.93
N ASP A 82 23.52 16.50 17.92
CA ASP A 82 23.04 15.49 16.95
C ASP A 82 21.51 15.33 16.85
N ARG A 83 20.75 16.43 16.80
CA ARG A 83 19.28 16.39 16.93
C ARG A 83 18.62 17.42 16.03
N ILE A 84 17.92 16.93 15.00
CA ILE A 84 17.06 17.77 14.15
C ILE A 84 15.59 17.32 14.34
N GLU A 85 14.72 18.29 14.55
CA GLU A 85 13.26 18.09 14.58
C GLU A 85 12.64 18.66 13.31
N ILE A 86 12.07 17.77 12.48
CA ILE A 86 11.38 18.15 11.25
C ILE A 86 9.94 17.64 11.35
N LEU A 87 8.96 18.54 11.27
CA LEU A 87 7.53 18.21 11.25
C LEU A 87 7.06 17.38 12.48
N GLY A 88 7.70 17.56 13.64
CA GLY A 88 7.42 16.81 14.88
C GLY A 88 8.04 15.40 14.92
N LEU A 89 8.89 15.07 13.94
CA LEU A 89 9.67 13.84 13.91
C LEU A 89 11.06 14.11 14.46
N ARG A 90 11.43 13.34 15.48
CA ARG A 90 12.73 13.37 16.13
C ARG A 90 13.65 12.38 15.44
N ILE A 91 14.68 12.88 14.78
CA ILE A 91 15.75 12.06 14.20
C ILE A 91 16.97 12.24 15.10
N SER A 92 17.45 11.14 15.67
CA SER A 92 18.70 11.09 16.44
C SER A 92 19.55 9.95 15.90
N TRP A 93 20.76 10.25 15.51
CA TRP A 93 21.74 9.28 15.04
C TRP A 93 22.54 8.81 16.24
N ALA A 94 22.48 7.52 16.56
CA ALA A 94 23.31 6.91 17.60
C ALA A 94 24.28 5.95 16.91
N ASP A 95 25.55 6.36 16.91
CA ASP A 95 26.80 5.62 16.72
C ASP A 95 27.19 5.04 15.33
N ASP A 96 28.35 5.57 14.87
CA ASP A 96 29.54 4.97 14.22
C ASP A 96 29.50 4.42 12.77
N ASP A 97 28.36 4.34 12.11
CA ASP A 97 28.32 4.00 10.68
C ASP A 97 27.80 5.21 9.89
N GLY A 98 28.55 5.67 8.88
CA GLY A 98 28.20 6.87 8.09
C GLY A 98 26.77 6.88 7.54
N PHE A 99 26.29 8.06 7.10
CA PHE A 99 24.88 8.27 6.72
C PHE A 99 24.28 7.12 5.90
N PRO A 100 23.16 6.50 6.37
CA PRO A 100 22.60 5.33 5.71
C PRO A 100 22.11 5.69 4.31
N ASP A 101 22.38 4.83 3.32
CA ASP A 101 21.94 4.99 1.93
C ASP A 101 20.44 4.72 1.74
N ARG A 102 19.76 4.24 2.79
CA ARG A 102 18.33 3.87 2.79
C ARG A 102 17.60 4.37 4.03
N ALA A 103 16.31 4.65 3.87
CA ALA A 103 15.43 5.02 4.96
C ALA A 103 14.21 4.10 5.07
N ALA A 104 13.90 3.65 6.29
CA ALA A 104 12.65 2.99 6.60
C ALA A 104 11.47 3.86 6.16
N SER A 105 10.50 3.25 5.49
CA SER A 105 9.39 3.93 4.84
C SER A 105 8.11 3.12 4.97
N GLY A 106 6.97 3.80 4.91
CA GLY A 106 5.66 3.17 4.93
C GLY A 106 4.66 3.95 4.09
N ILE A 107 3.73 3.25 3.44
CA ILE A 107 2.66 3.85 2.67
C ILE A 107 1.35 3.10 2.87
N ARG A 108 0.24 3.83 3.01
CA ARG A 108 -1.08 3.20 3.11
C ARG A 108 -1.49 2.56 1.79
N PHE A 109 -2.08 1.37 1.83
CA PHE A 109 -2.63 0.70 0.63
C PHE A 109 -3.61 1.58 -0.14
N GLY A 110 -4.38 2.41 0.57
CA GLY A 110 -5.32 3.36 -0.02
C GLY A 110 -4.68 4.42 -0.92
N HIS A 111 -3.37 4.63 -0.86
CA HIS A 111 -2.65 5.51 -1.78
C HIS A 111 -2.13 4.80 -3.03
N LEU A 112 -2.12 3.47 -3.04
CA LEU A 112 -1.63 2.68 -4.16
C LEU A 112 -2.65 2.65 -5.30
N ARG A 113 -2.13 2.78 -6.52
CA ARG A 113 -2.83 2.44 -7.76
C ARG A 113 -2.48 1.03 -8.20
N SER A 114 -1.21 0.65 -8.09
CA SER A 114 -0.71 -0.69 -8.38
C SER A 114 0.59 -0.98 -7.64
N LEU A 115 0.83 -2.26 -7.39
CA LEU A 115 2.09 -2.81 -6.90
C LEU A 115 2.54 -3.88 -7.89
N ARG A 116 3.81 -3.82 -8.33
CA ARG A 116 4.43 -4.82 -9.20
C ARG A 116 5.69 -5.34 -8.52
N VAL A 117 5.78 -6.67 -8.36
CA VAL A 117 7.03 -7.32 -7.92
C VAL A 117 8.05 -7.18 -9.05
N LEU A 118 9.22 -6.62 -8.75
CA LEU A 118 10.34 -6.50 -9.68
C LEU A 118 11.38 -7.61 -9.44
N ASP A 119 11.61 -7.94 -8.18
CA ASP A 119 12.58 -8.93 -7.72
C ASP A 119 12.13 -9.51 -6.36
N ASP A 120 12.87 -10.47 -5.81
CA ASP A 120 12.55 -11.17 -4.56
C ASP A 120 12.32 -10.22 -3.38
N ASP A 121 13.03 -9.08 -3.35
CA ASP A 121 12.98 -8.09 -2.27
C ASP A 121 12.70 -6.66 -2.77
N VAL A 122 12.09 -6.54 -3.96
CA VAL A 122 11.86 -5.25 -4.62
C VAL A 122 10.49 -5.19 -5.27
N ALA A 123 9.73 -4.14 -4.97
CA ALA A 123 8.45 -3.84 -5.59
C ALA A 123 8.39 -2.40 -6.12
N LEU A 124 7.82 -2.23 -7.31
CA LEU A 124 7.45 -0.94 -7.86
C LEU A 124 6.02 -0.59 -7.44
N LEU A 125 5.89 0.54 -6.75
CA LEU A 125 4.61 1.11 -6.36
C LEU A 125 4.27 2.25 -7.31
N THR A 126 3.11 2.17 -7.96
CA THR A 126 2.52 3.33 -8.64
C THR A 126 1.44 3.90 -7.74
N LEU A 127 1.56 5.18 -7.39
CA LEU A 127 0.61 5.86 -6.52
C LEU A 127 -0.59 6.38 -7.29
N LYS A 128 -1.69 6.66 -6.58
CA LYS A 128 -2.86 7.34 -7.17
C LYS A 128 -2.50 8.71 -7.73
N SER A 129 -1.50 9.39 -7.15
CA SER A 129 -0.94 10.65 -7.67
C SER A 129 -0.21 10.50 -9.01
N GLY A 130 0.17 9.27 -9.41
CA GLY A 130 0.97 9.00 -10.60
C GLY A 130 2.47 8.88 -10.32
N GLN A 131 2.93 9.17 -9.10
CA GLN A 131 4.32 8.95 -8.69
C GLN A 131 4.64 7.45 -8.69
N GLU A 132 5.84 7.09 -9.14
CA GLU A 132 6.40 5.75 -9.01
C GLU A 132 7.48 5.74 -7.93
N ILE A 133 7.45 4.71 -7.07
CA ILE A 133 8.38 4.54 -5.96
C ILE A 133 8.83 3.09 -5.96
N GLU A 134 10.13 2.87 -5.96
CA GLU A 134 10.69 1.56 -5.66
C GLU A 134 10.74 1.38 -4.14
N LEU A 135 10.07 0.34 -3.65
CA LEU A 135 10.10 -0.07 -2.26
C LEU A 135 10.88 -1.38 -2.19
N ARG A 136 11.93 -1.38 -1.38
CA ARG A 136 12.76 -2.55 -1.07
C ARG A 136 12.33 -3.12 0.27
N GLY A 137 12.80 -4.31 0.61
CA GLY A 137 12.55 -4.95 1.90
C GLY A 137 13.08 -4.17 3.12
N GLY A 138 13.45 -4.91 4.15
CA GLY A 138 13.69 -4.35 5.49
C GLY A 138 12.45 -4.36 6.39
N SER A 139 11.38 -5.03 5.95
CA SER A 139 10.16 -5.38 6.70
C SER A 139 9.73 -6.81 6.32
N SER A 140 8.62 -7.30 6.87
CA SER A 140 7.97 -8.54 6.41
C SER A 140 7.15 -8.36 5.13
N ASP A 141 6.80 -7.12 4.77
CA ASP A 141 5.74 -6.89 3.78
C ASP A 141 6.24 -6.98 2.34
N VAL A 142 7.54 -6.73 2.13
CA VAL A 142 8.26 -6.90 0.87
C VAL A 142 9.46 -7.79 1.16
N GLY A 143 9.65 -8.85 0.36
CA GLY A 143 10.72 -9.80 0.58
C GLY A 143 10.26 -11.18 1.01
N SER A 144 11.24 -12.01 1.37
CA SER A 144 11.03 -13.40 1.82
C SER A 144 10.25 -13.52 3.14
N GLY A 145 10.05 -12.42 3.86
CA GLY A 145 9.23 -12.38 5.08
C GLY A 145 7.73 -12.40 4.83
N ASN A 146 7.30 -12.15 3.58
CA ASN A 146 5.89 -12.08 3.22
C ASN A 146 5.26 -13.48 3.22
N ARG A 147 4.21 -13.65 4.01
CA ARG A 147 3.48 -14.92 4.22
C ARG A 147 2.48 -15.24 3.11
N GLY A 148 2.31 -14.33 2.16
CA GLY A 148 1.53 -14.52 0.94
C GLY A 148 0.36 -13.56 0.82
N ILE A 149 -0.41 -13.77 -0.24
CA ILE A 149 -1.57 -12.95 -0.60
C ILE A 149 -2.77 -13.87 -0.69
N THR A 150 -3.82 -13.57 0.08
CA THR A 150 -5.11 -14.26 -0.01
C THR A 150 -6.10 -13.38 -0.76
N VAL A 151 -6.81 -13.98 -1.74
CA VAL A 151 -7.91 -13.33 -2.45
C VAL A 151 -9.20 -14.10 -2.19
N THR A 152 -10.17 -13.44 -1.56
CA THR A 152 -11.50 -14.03 -1.30
C THR A 152 -12.56 -13.38 -2.20
N ASN A 153 -13.57 -14.15 -2.57
CA ASN A 153 -14.71 -13.64 -3.34
C ASN A 153 -15.44 -12.51 -2.59
N ARG A 154 -16.19 -11.74 -3.37
CA ARG A 154 -17.11 -10.72 -2.85
C ARG A 154 -18.28 -11.33 -2.10
#